data_AF-A0A1X0WB43-F1
#
_entry.id   AF-A0A1X0WB43-F1
#
_cell.length_a   1.000
_cell.length_b   1.000
_cell.length_c   1.000
_cell.angle_alpha   90.00
_cell.angle_beta   90.00
_cell.angle_gamma   90.00
#
_symmetry.space_group_name_H-M   'P 1'
#
loop_
_entity.id
_entity.type
_entity.pdbx_description
1 polymer ?
#
loop_
_entity_poly.entity_id
_entity_poly.type
_entity_poly.pdbx_seq_one_letter_code
_entity_poly.pdbx_strand_id
1 'polypeptide(L)'
;MNGIKDLSAQVKSLKKQIPFATAQALTSVARKIQAAEKIAFSKKLENPTPFTINAVGSTAARRDKLMAKVFVRDIAASYLEPFEFGGEHKLNSQALLNPKNIKLNKYGNLTRNKMSQLKARPDVFIGTIDGVNGVWQRKKPKGKKGKRRKRSKNGTHAARQPSSAPKLLIRFGNALPVKPVLGYMARAETMAANLMQVELNRAIRAAIASAK
;
A
#
# COMPACT_ATOMS: atom_id res chain seq x y z
N MET A 1 16.29 -49.52 35.33
CA MET A 1 15.48 -48.64 36.19
C MET A 1 16.11 -47.25 36.13
N ASN A 2 15.42 -46.25 35.55
CA ASN A 2 15.96 -44.89 35.49
C ASN A 2 16.05 -44.36 36.92
N GLY A 3 17.25 -44.07 37.39
CA GLY A 3 17.46 -43.59 38.76
C GLY A 3 16.93 -42.15 38.93
N ILE A 4 16.76 -41.72 40.17
CA ILE A 4 16.38 -40.32 40.52
C ILE A 4 17.31 -39.30 39.83
N LYS A 5 18.59 -39.66 39.64
CA LYS A 5 19.58 -38.84 38.92
C LYS A 5 19.23 -38.65 37.45
N ASP A 6 18.84 -39.71 36.75
CA ASP A 6 18.46 -39.65 35.32
C ASP A 6 17.17 -38.83 35.13
N LEU A 7 16.21 -39.02 36.03
CA LEU A 7 14.98 -38.23 36.06
C LEU A 7 15.30 -36.73 36.26
N SER A 8 16.22 -36.41 37.17
CA SER A 8 16.66 -35.03 37.41
C SER A 8 17.37 -34.40 36.20
N ALA A 9 18.14 -35.19 35.45
CA ALA A 9 18.82 -34.75 34.24
C ALA A 9 17.81 -34.46 33.11
N GLN A 10 16.80 -35.32 32.96
CA GLN A 10 15.69 -35.12 32.01
C GLN A 10 14.86 -33.88 32.34
N VAL A 11 14.54 -33.64 33.61
CA VAL A 11 13.81 -32.41 34.01
C VAL A 11 14.65 -31.16 33.70
N LYS A 12 15.97 -31.20 33.94
CA LYS A 12 16.88 -30.09 33.60
C LYS A 12 16.98 -29.85 32.09
N SER A 13 17.00 -30.89 31.27
CA SER A 13 17.02 -30.74 29.81
C SER A 13 15.70 -30.15 29.30
N LEU A 14 14.56 -30.62 29.81
CA LEU A 14 13.24 -30.07 29.51
C LEU A 14 13.12 -28.59 29.88
N LYS A 15 13.60 -28.21 31.08
CA LYS A 15 13.62 -26.80 31.52
C LYS A 15 14.40 -25.91 30.55
N LYS A 16 15.48 -26.41 29.95
CA LYS A 16 16.25 -25.66 28.94
C LYS A 16 15.49 -25.53 27.62
N GLN A 17 14.68 -26.52 27.25
CA GLN A 17 13.94 -26.54 25.99
C GLN A 17 12.68 -25.67 25.99
N ILE A 18 12.07 -25.40 27.16
CA ILE A 18 10.85 -24.59 27.26
C ILE A 18 10.99 -23.22 26.58
N PRO A 19 12.01 -22.38 26.87
CA PRO A 19 12.13 -21.06 26.23
C PRO A 19 12.34 -21.15 24.71
N PHE A 20 13.01 -22.21 24.23
CA PHE A 20 13.19 -22.42 22.80
C PHE A 20 11.86 -22.78 22.13
N ALA A 21 11.10 -23.71 22.72
CA ALA A 21 9.75 -24.06 22.28
C ALA A 21 8.82 -22.85 22.26
N THR A 22 8.84 -22.03 23.32
CA THR A 22 8.03 -20.81 23.40
C THR A 22 8.42 -19.82 22.29
N ALA A 23 9.71 -19.60 22.05
CA ALA A 23 10.18 -18.72 20.97
C ALA A 23 9.73 -19.24 19.58
N GLN A 24 9.78 -20.56 19.36
CA GLN A 24 9.33 -21.17 18.13
C GLN A 24 7.81 -21.03 17.94
N ALA A 25 7.03 -21.22 19.00
CA ALA A 25 5.57 -21.03 18.99
C ALA A 25 5.20 -19.58 18.66
N LEU A 26 5.78 -18.60 19.36
CA LEU A 26 5.56 -17.17 19.11
C LEU A 26 5.91 -16.78 17.66
N THR A 27 7.05 -17.29 17.17
CA THR A 27 7.47 -17.06 15.78
C THR A 27 6.50 -17.67 14.77
N SER A 28 5.98 -18.86 15.04
CA SER A 28 4.99 -19.53 14.20
C SER A 28 3.68 -18.73 14.13
N VAL A 29 3.16 -18.30 15.29
CA VAL A 29 1.97 -17.45 15.37
C VAL A 29 2.16 -16.16 14.58
N ALA A 30 3.26 -15.44 14.81
CA ALA A 30 3.54 -14.17 14.12
C ALA A 30 3.62 -14.34 12.59
N ARG A 31 4.23 -15.42 12.09
CA ARG A 31 4.30 -15.72 10.65
C ARG A 31 2.93 -16.07 10.07
N LYS A 32 2.10 -16.80 10.80
CA LYS A 32 0.72 -17.12 10.38
C LYS A 32 -0.14 -15.87 10.30
N ILE A 33 -0.06 -14.99 11.30
CA ILE A 33 -0.74 -13.69 11.28
C ILE A 33 -0.24 -12.86 10.09
N GLN A 34 1.08 -12.74 9.90
CA GLN A 34 1.64 -12.01 8.76
C GLN A 34 1.09 -12.54 7.42
N ALA A 35 1.02 -13.86 7.24
CA ALA A 35 0.50 -14.45 6.01
C ALA A 35 -1.00 -14.15 5.82
N ALA A 36 -1.80 -14.26 6.88
CA ALA A 36 -3.22 -13.94 6.83
C ALA A 36 -3.46 -12.46 6.55
N GLU A 37 -2.68 -11.57 7.14
CA GLU A 37 -2.73 -10.13 6.89
C GLU A 37 -2.40 -9.78 5.45
N LYS A 38 -1.39 -10.42 4.85
CA LYS A 38 -1.08 -10.24 3.41
C LYS A 38 -2.27 -10.62 2.51
N ILE A 39 -2.99 -11.68 2.85
CA ILE A 39 -4.20 -12.11 2.13
C ILE A 39 -5.35 -11.13 2.38
N ALA A 40 -5.50 -10.63 3.61
CA ALA A 40 -6.53 -9.66 3.91
C ALA A 40 -6.30 -8.34 3.17
N PHE A 41 -5.05 -7.88 3.07
CA PHE A 41 -4.68 -6.68 2.31
C PHE A 41 -5.03 -6.84 0.83
N SER A 42 -4.76 -8.01 0.23
CA SER A 42 -5.11 -8.24 -1.18
C SER A 42 -6.62 -8.29 -1.44
N LYS A 43 -7.42 -8.66 -0.44
CA LYS A 43 -8.89 -8.72 -0.54
C LYS A 43 -9.60 -7.40 -0.22
N LYS A 44 -9.09 -6.66 0.78
CA LYS A 44 -9.75 -5.47 1.33
C LYS A 44 -9.36 -4.18 0.64
N LEU A 45 -8.16 -4.12 0.05
CA LEU A 45 -7.70 -2.95 -0.69
C LEU A 45 -8.00 -3.11 -2.18
N GLU A 46 -8.33 -2.02 -2.84
CA GLU A 46 -8.48 -1.99 -4.30
C GLU A 46 -7.10 -1.94 -4.97
N ASN A 47 -6.82 -2.91 -5.85
CA ASN A 47 -5.59 -2.99 -6.65
C ASN A 47 -4.27 -2.72 -5.88
N PRO A 48 -4.03 -3.36 -4.72
CA PRO A 48 -2.86 -3.07 -3.90
C PRO A 48 -1.57 -3.44 -4.61
N THR A 49 -0.55 -2.59 -4.48
CA THR A 49 0.78 -2.91 -5.00
C THR A 49 1.44 -4.03 -4.17
N PRO A 50 2.36 -4.82 -4.75
CA PRO A 50 3.14 -5.80 -4.00
C PRO A 50 3.94 -5.18 -2.86
N PHE A 51 4.32 -3.90 -2.98
CA PHE A 51 4.95 -3.15 -1.91
C PHE A 51 4.00 -3.00 -0.71
N THR A 52 2.74 -2.63 -0.95
CA THR A 52 1.70 -2.51 0.08
C THR A 52 1.45 -3.85 0.76
N ILE A 53 1.29 -4.94 -0.01
CA ILE A 53 1.05 -6.28 0.55
C ILE A 53 2.26 -6.73 1.37
N ASN A 54 3.48 -6.57 0.85
CA ASN A 54 4.70 -6.99 1.53
C ASN A 54 5.17 -6.02 2.63
N ALA A 55 4.43 -4.93 2.86
CA ALA A 55 4.69 -4.05 3.99
C ALA A 55 4.35 -4.70 5.33
N VAL A 56 3.49 -5.72 5.35
CA VAL A 56 3.25 -6.53 6.53
C VAL A 56 4.43 -7.46 6.77
N GLY A 57 5.12 -7.23 7.89
CA GLY A 57 6.28 -7.98 8.34
C GLY A 57 6.06 -8.60 9.72
N SER A 58 6.98 -9.49 10.09
CA SER A 58 7.07 -10.02 11.44
C SER A 58 8.53 -10.10 11.90
N THR A 59 8.73 -9.99 13.20
CA THR A 59 9.99 -10.29 13.88
C THR A 59 9.83 -11.58 14.67
N ALA A 60 10.81 -12.49 14.52
CA ALA A 60 10.82 -13.75 15.25
C ALA A 60 11.15 -13.52 16.72
N ALA A 61 10.58 -14.36 17.59
CA ALA A 61 10.96 -14.42 18.99
C ALA A 61 12.30 -15.15 19.13
N ARG A 62 13.07 -14.76 20.15
CA ARG A 62 14.33 -15.41 20.52
C ARG A 62 14.20 -16.07 21.89
N ARG A 63 15.11 -16.99 22.21
CA ARG A 63 15.09 -17.73 23.48
C ARG A 63 15.32 -16.82 24.70
N ASP A 64 16.15 -15.80 24.53
CA ASP A 64 16.45 -14.74 25.50
C ASP A 64 15.35 -13.66 25.56
N LYS A 65 14.65 -13.43 24.43
CA LYS A 65 13.55 -12.47 24.31
C LYS A 65 12.33 -13.14 23.70
N LEU A 66 11.46 -13.66 24.57
CA LEU A 66 10.21 -14.35 24.25
C LEU A 66 9.11 -13.40 23.73
N MET A 67 9.41 -12.66 22.68
CA MET A 67 8.51 -11.68 22.07
C MET A 67 8.69 -11.72 20.56
N ALA A 68 7.59 -11.97 19.85
CA ALA A 68 7.49 -11.78 18.41
C ALA A 68 6.60 -10.56 18.14
N LYS A 69 6.89 -9.79 17.08
CA LYS A 69 6.05 -8.66 16.66
C LYS A 69 5.55 -8.86 15.24
N VAL A 70 4.30 -8.49 15.00
CA VAL A 70 3.75 -8.29 13.64
C VAL A 70 3.58 -6.80 13.45
N PHE A 71 4.00 -6.27 12.31
CA PHE A 71 4.00 -4.83 12.06
C PHE A 71 3.75 -4.51 10.59
N VAL A 72 3.28 -3.31 10.34
CA VAL A 72 3.25 -2.69 9.00
C VAL A 72 4.42 -1.72 8.94
N ARG A 73 5.25 -1.79 7.89
CA ARG A 73 6.37 -0.86 7.71
C ARG A 73 5.89 0.59 7.70
N ASP A 74 6.61 1.49 8.38
CA ASP A 74 6.25 2.90 8.55
C ASP A 74 5.94 3.64 7.23
N ILE A 75 6.73 3.36 6.18
CA ILE A 75 6.50 3.93 4.84
C ILE A 75 5.09 3.61 4.35
N ALA A 76 4.64 2.37 4.55
CA ALA A 76 3.30 1.94 4.16
C ALA A 76 2.24 2.39 5.16
N ALA A 77 2.55 2.35 6.46
CA ALA A 77 1.66 2.78 7.53
C ALA A 77 1.14 4.20 7.24
N SER A 78 2.03 5.10 6.79
CA SER A 78 1.67 6.50 6.53
C SER A 78 0.50 6.72 5.56
N TYR A 79 0.23 5.80 4.62
CA TYR A 79 -0.93 5.89 3.72
C TYR A 79 -1.99 4.82 4.01
N LEU A 80 -1.71 3.84 4.87
CA LEU A 80 -2.65 2.80 5.28
C LEU A 80 -3.38 3.15 6.59
N GLU A 81 -2.82 4.00 7.42
CA GLU A 81 -3.35 4.41 8.71
C GLU A 81 -4.80 4.97 8.62
N PRO A 82 -5.15 5.81 7.62
CA PRO A 82 -6.53 6.24 7.45
C PRO A 82 -7.51 5.10 7.14
N PHE A 83 -7.02 3.97 6.60
CA PHE A 83 -7.84 2.79 6.33
C PHE A 83 -8.00 1.87 7.55
N GLU A 84 -7.24 2.11 8.63
CA GLU A 84 -7.40 1.43 9.91
C GLU A 84 -8.26 2.25 10.86
N PHE A 85 -7.92 3.53 11.06
CA PHE A 85 -8.57 4.38 12.06
C PHE A 85 -9.62 5.33 11.48
N GLY A 86 -9.69 5.48 10.15
CA GLY A 86 -10.44 6.55 9.49
C GLY A 86 -9.60 7.82 9.35
N GLY A 87 -10.18 8.84 8.70
CA GLY A 87 -9.54 10.14 8.47
C GLY A 87 -9.38 10.45 6.99
N GLU A 88 -8.44 11.32 6.65
CA GLU A 88 -8.20 11.74 5.26
C GLU A 88 -7.10 10.91 4.59
N HIS A 89 -7.24 10.69 3.28
CA HIS A 89 -6.19 10.08 2.48
C HIS A 89 -4.89 10.90 2.56
N LYS A 90 -3.77 10.22 2.82
CA LYS A 90 -2.46 10.83 2.71
C LYS A 90 -2.23 11.35 1.28
N LEU A 91 -1.97 12.65 1.18
CA LEU A 91 -1.52 13.27 -0.05
C LEU A 91 0.00 13.12 -0.18
N ASN A 92 0.46 12.62 -1.33
CA ASN A 92 1.90 12.56 -1.64
C ASN A 92 2.47 13.93 -2.08
N SER A 93 1.61 14.94 -2.21
CA SER A 93 1.94 16.32 -2.60
C SER A 93 0.90 17.28 -2.02
N GLN A 94 0.99 18.59 -2.30
CA GLN A 94 -0.02 19.57 -1.86
C GLN A 94 -1.45 19.27 -2.35
N ALA A 95 -1.61 18.41 -3.35
CA ALA A 95 -2.92 18.05 -3.89
C ALA A 95 -3.04 16.55 -4.17
N LEU A 96 -4.28 16.07 -4.16
CA LEU A 96 -4.68 14.78 -4.70
C LEU A 96 -4.57 14.84 -6.23
N LEU A 97 -3.82 13.91 -6.80
CA LEU A 97 -3.68 13.76 -8.24
C LEU A 97 -4.79 12.84 -8.75
N ASN A 98 -5.68 13.34 -9.59
CA ASN A 98 -6.75 12.58 -10.24
C ASN A 98 -6.50 12.52 -11.77
N PRO A 99 -5.82 11.47 -12.26
CA PRO A 99 -5.51 11.31 -13.68
C PRO A 99 -6.78 11.14 -14.52
N LYS A 100 -6.91 11.87 -15.63
CA LYS A 100 -8.07 11.79 -16.56
C LYS A 100 -7.71 11.23 -17.91
N ASN A 101 -6.64 11.74 -18.51
CA ASN A 101 -6.23 11.36 -19.87
C ASN A 101 -4.77 10.90 -19.90
N ILE A 102 -4.37 10.14 -18.88
CA ILE A 102 -3.03 9.60 -18.73
C ILE A 102 -3.12 8.10 -18.50
N LYS A 103 -2.24 7.36 -19.18
CA LYS A 103 -2.06 5.93 -18.96
C LYS A 103 -1.50 5.67 -17.56
N LEU A 104 -2.22 4.85 -16.80
CA LEU A 104 -1.82 4.37 -15.48
C LEU A 104 -1.09 3.04 -15.59
N ASN A 105 -0.37 2.66 -14.54
CA ASN A 105 0.17 1.31 -14.43
C ASN A 105 -0.96 0.31 -14.08
N LYS A 106 -0.63 -0.99 -14.04
CA LYS A 106 -1.59 -2.05 -13.73
C LYS A 106 -2.27 -1.96 -12.36
N TYR A 107 -1.74 -1.12 -11.47
CA TYR A 107 -2.28 -0.86 -10.13
C TYR A 107 -3.01 0.49 -10.04
N GLY A 108 -3.30 1.15 -11.17
CA GLY A 108 -3.98 2.44 -11.19
C GLY A 108 -3.11 3.63 -10.75
N ASN A 109 -1.79 3.46 -10.61
CA ASN A 109 -0.89 4.52 -10.16
C ASN A 109 -0.17 5.20 -11.35
N LEU A 110 0.16 6.49 -11.17
CA LEU A 110 1.07 7.20 -12.07
C LEU A 110 2.48 6.60 -11.96
N THR A 111 3.20 6.52 -13.08
CA THR A 111 4.61 6.09 -13.04
C THR A 111 5.48 7.15 -12.37
N ARG A 112 6.56 6.73 -11.70
CA ARG A 112 7.43 7.60 -10.88
C ARG A 112 7.84 8.89 -11.60
N ASN A 113 8.23 8.77 -12.87
CA ASN A 113 8.74 9.91 -13.64
C ASN A 113 7.65 10.65 -14.42
N LYS A 114 6.38 10.26 -14.30
CA LYS A 114 5.31 10.80 -15.15
C LYS A 114 5.14 12.30 -14.99
N MET A 115 5.15 12.81 -13.76
CA MET A 115 5.02 14.24 -13.50
C MET A 115 6.21 15.03 -14.06
N SER A 116 7.44 14.52 -13.93
CA SER A 116 8.63 15.14 -14.52
C SER A 116 8.55 15.17 -16.05
N GLN A 117 8.16 14.05 -16.67
CA GLN A 117 7.95 13.95 -18.13
C GLN A 117 6.88 14.94 -18.64
N LEU A 118 5.81 15.14 -17.87
CA LEU A 118 4.77 16.11 -18.23
C LEU A 118 5.28 17.55 -18.13
N LYS A 119 6.06 17.87 -17.08
CA LYS A 119 6.66 19.21 -16.94
C LYS A 119 7.68 19.53 -18.04
N ALA A 120 8.41 18.54 -18.53
CA ALA A 120 9.39 18.72 -19.60
C ALA A 120 8.76 18.95 -20.99
N ARG A 121 7.46 18.67 -21.15
CA ARG A 121 6.79 18.81 -22.44
C ARG A 121 6.38 20.27 -22.68
N PRO A 122 6.76 20.88 -23.83
CA PRO A 122 6.43 22.28 -24.11
C PRO A 122 4.93 22.50 -24.36
N ASP A 123 4.20 21.44 -24.74
CA ASP A 123 2.76 21.49 -24.96
C ASP A 123 1.95 21.25 -23.68
N VAL A 124 2.59 21.05 -22.53
CA VAL A 124 1.93 20.79 -21.25
C VAL A 124 2.20 21.93 -20.27
N PHE A 125 1.19 22.31 -19.50
CA PHE A 125 1.31 23.35 -18.47
C PHE A 125 0.41 23.02 -17.27
N ILE A 126 0.72 23.62 -16.13
CA ILE A 126 -0.10 23.54 -14.92
C ILE A 126 -0.89 24.84 -14.82
N GLY A 127 -2.18 24.75 -14.52
CA GLY A 127 -3.01 25.94 -14.34
C GLY A 127 -4.47 25.63 -14.05
N THR A 128 -5.24 26.69 -13.84
CA THR A 128 -6.68 26.63 -13.60
C THR A 128 -7.41 27.06 -14.86
N ILE A 129 -8.34 26.23 -15.35
CA ILE A 129 -9.20 26.52 -16.50
C ILE A 129 -10.61 26.15 -16.10
N ASP A 130 -11.56 27.08 -16.26
CA ASP A 130 -12.96 26.91 -15.90
C ASP A 130 -13.15 26.37 -14.46
N GLY A 131 -12.38 26.90 -13.51
CA GLY A 131 -12.40 26.48 -12.10
C GLY A 131 -11.71 25.15 -11.79
N VAL A 132 -11.14 24.47 -12.78
CA VAL A 132 -10.44 23.18 -12.59
C VAL A 132 -8.93 23.40 -12.59
N ASN A 133 -8.30 23.21 -11.43
CA ASN A 133 -6.84 23.20 -11.30
C ASN A 133 -6.27 21.84 -11.74
N GLY A 134 -5.21 21.85 -12.55
CA GLY A 134 -4.59 20.62 -13.00
C GLY A 134 -3.45 20.78 -14.00
N VAL A 135 -3.00 19.64 -14.53
CA VAL A 135 -2.08 19.53 -15.65
C VAL A 135 -2.88 19.48 -16.94
N TRP A 136 -2.61 20.41 -17.84
CA TRP A 136 -3.30 20.59 -19.12
C TRP A 136 -2.34 20.42 -20.28
N GLN A 137 -2.83 19.86 -21.39
CA GLN A 137 -2.12 19.78 -22.66
C GLN A 137 -2.74 20.74 -23.67
N ARG A 138 -1.93 21.64 -24.22
CA ARG A 138 -2.29 22.52 -25.33
C ARG A 138 -2.65 21.65 -26.54
N LYS A 139 -3.80 21.93 -27.15
CA LYS A 139 -4.14 21.33 -28.44
C LYS A 139 -3.54 22.18 -29.55
N LYS A 140 -2.92 21.53 -30.54
CA LYS A 140 -2.48 22.23 -31.75
C LYS A 140 -3.71 22.86 -32.41
N PRO A 141 -3.60 24.11 -32.92
CA PRO A 141 -4.68 24.69 -33.69
C PRO A 141 -4.99 23.76 -34.87
N LYS A 142 -6.27 23.53 -35.15
CA LYS A 142 -6.66 22.80 -36.37
C LYS A 142 -6.05 23.55 -37.55
N GLY A 143 -5.12 22.91 -38.26
CA GLY A 143 -4.55 23.47 -39.48
C GLY A 143 -5.67 23.85 -40.43
N LYS A 144 -5.55 25.00 -41.11
CA LYS A 144 -6.52 25.42 -42.11
C LYS A 144 -6.53 24.40 -43.25
N LYS A 145 -7.42 23.41 -43.21
CA LYS A 145 -7.72 22.56 -44.37
C LYS A 145 -8.57 23.38 -45.34
N GLY A 146 -7.92 24.05 -46.30
CA GLY A 146 -8.59 24.75 -47.40
C GLY A 146 -7.83 25.96 -47.93
N LYS A 147 -8.03 26.25 -49.23
CA LYS A 147 -7.59 27.50 -49.89
C LYS A 147 -8.07 28.70 -49.07
N ARG A 148 -7.28 29.79 -49.01
CA ARG A 148 -7.69 31.07 -48.37
C ARG A 148 -9.11 31.42 -48.86
N ARG A 149 -10.06 31.50 -47.93
CA ARG A 149 -11.42 31.96 -48.23
C ARG A 149 -11.34 33.34 -48.90
N LYS A 150 -12.05 33.54 -50.02
CA LYS A 150 -12.15 34.84 -50.69
C LYS A 150 -12.67 35.88 -49.69
N ARG A 151 -12.13 37.10 -49.74
CA ARG A 151 -12.62 38.23 -48.91
C ARG A 151 -14.08 38.51 -49.26
N SER A 152 -14.88 38.93 -48.29
CA SER A 152 -16.23 39.42 -48.56
C SER A 152 -16.17 40.65 -49.46
N LYS A 153 -17.24 40.93 -50.21
CA LYS A 153 -17.32 42.07 -51.14
C LYS A 153 -17.03 43.43 -50.45
N ASN A 154 -17.28 43.52 -49.14
CA ASN A 154 -17.08 44.71 -48.32
C ASN A 154 -15.83 44.66 -47.43
N GLY A 155 -14.91 43.72 -47.66
CA GLY A 155 -13.62 43.68 -46.94
C GLY A 155 -13.68 43.25 -45.46
N THR A 156 -14.85 42.82 -44.96
CA THR A 156 -15.01 42.41 -43.55
C THR A 156 -14.24 41.12 -43.24
N HIS A 157 -13.49 41.14 -42.14
CA HIS A 157 -12.78 39.97 -41.62
C HIS A 157 -13.78 39.01 -40.95
N ALA A 158 -13.70 37.72 -41.31
CA ALA A 158 -14.47 36.69 -40.61
C ALA A 158 -14.00 36.56 -39.16
N ALA A 159 -14.95 36.36 -38.23
CA ALA A 159 -14.66 36.13 -36.82
C ALA A 159 -13.64 34.98 -36.65
N ARG A 160 -12.63 35.22 -35.81
CA ARG A 160 -11.60 34.22 -35.51
C ARG A 160 -12.27 33.06 -34.77
N GLN A 161 -12.19 31.88 -35.37
CA GLN A 161 -12.66 30.67 -34.70
C GLN A 161 -11.84 30.43 -33.42
N PRO A 162 -12.48 30.21 -32.27
CA PRO A 162 -11.77 29.97 -31.02
C PRO A 162 -10.91 28.71 -31.14
N SER A 163 -9.72 28.74 -30.55
CA SER A 163 -8.89 27.55 -30.45
C SER A 163 -9.57 26.50 -29.59
N SER A 164 -9.40 25.22 -29.92
CA SER A 164 -9.95 24.13 -29.11
C SER A 164 -9.41 24.18 -27.68
N ALA A 165 -10.31 24.02 -26.71
CA ALA A 165 -9.95 23.97 -25.29
C ALA A 165 -8.87 22.90 -25.03
N PRO A 166 -7.87 23.21 -24.17
CA PRO A 166 -6.80 22.29 -23.84
C PRO A 166 -7.34 21.01 -23.20
N LYS A 167 -6.57 19.93 -23.32
CA LYS A 167 -6.94 18.61 -22.81
C LYS A 167 -6.47 18.46 -21.37
N LEU A 168 -7.39 18.24 -20.43
CA LEU A 168 -7.06 17.95 -19.03
C LEU A 168 -6.38 16.59 -18.91
N LEU A 169 -5.16 16.57 -18.39
CA LEU A 169 -4.40 15.34 -18.18
C LEU A 169 -4.54 14.82 -16.74
N ILE A 170 -4.35 15.70 -15.75
CA ILE A 170 -4.45 15.38 -14.32
C ILE A 170 -5.21 16.51 -13.64
N ARG A 171 -6.26 16.21 -12.89
CA ARG A 171 -6.93 17.18 -12.02
C ARG A 171 -6.27 17.17 -10.64
N PHE A 172 -6.09 18.34 -10.06
CA PHE A 172 -5.69 18.50 -8.66
C PHE A 172 -6.93 18.69 -7.79
N GLY A 173 -6.98 17.99 -6.66
CA GLY A 173 -8.09 18.06 -5.71
C GLY A 173 -7.61 17.99 -4.25
N ASN A 174 -8.56 18.07 -3.34
CA ASN A 174 -8.31 17.96 -1.91
C ASN A 174 -8.17 16.49 -1.48
N ALA A 175 -7.71 16.27 -0.25
CA ALA A 175 -7.76 14.95 0.35
C ALA A 175 -9.20 14.44 0.43
N LEU A 176 -9.38 13.14 0.21
CA LEU A 176 -10.69 12.49 0.28
C LEU A 176 -10.78 11.76 1.63
N PRO A 177 -11.97 11.73 2.27
CA PRO A 177 -12.17 10.96 3.48
C PRO A 177 -12.11 9.46 3.20
N VAL A 178 -11.56 8.71 4.14
CA VAL A 178 -11.36 7.26 4.07
C VAL A 178 -12.27 6.57 5.08
N LYS A 179 -12.95 5.52 4.61
CA LYS A 179 -13.65 4.60 5.50
C LYS A 179 -12.66 3.56 6.04
N PRO A 180 -12.66 3.29 7.36
CA PRO A 180 -11.81 2.24 7.92
C PRO A 180 -12.29 0.87 7.42
N VAL A 181 -11.41 0.13 6.75
CA VAL A 181 -11.73 -1.16 6.12
C VAL A 181 -10.76 -2.27 6.51
N LEU A 182 -9.54 -1.95 6.93
CA LEU A 182 -8.48 -2.94 7.13
C LEU A 182 -8.75 -3.80 8.39
N GLY A 183 -8.90 -3.18 9.56
CA GLY A 183 -9.09 -3.86 10.84
C GLY A 183 -8.00 -4.89 11.12
N TYR A 184 -6.76 -4.58 10.74
CA TYR A 184 -5.65 -5.54 10.84
C TYR A 184 -5.20 -5.75 12.28
N MET A 185 -5.34 -4.74 13.16
CA MET A 185 -4.99 -4.89 14.58
C MET A 185 -5.93 -5.88 15.27
N ALA A 186 -7.24 -5.67 15.15
CA ALA A 186 -8.25 -6.56 15.73
C ALA A 186 -8.15 -8.00 15.21
N ARG A 187 -7.85 -8.18 13.90
CA ARG A 187 -7.63 -9.51 13.33
C ARG A 187 -6.39 -10.17 13.91
N ALA A 188 -5.27 -9.45 14.02
CA ALA A 188 -4.04 -9.97 14.58
C ALA A 188 -4.22 -10.41 16.03
N GLU A 189 -4.92 -9.63 16.86
CA GLU A 189 -5.24 -9.96 18.25
C GLU A 189 -6.09 -11.23 18.36
N THR A 190 -7.16 -11.30 17.56
CA THR A 190 -8.05 -12.48 17.52
C THR A 190 -7.29 -13.73 17.10
N MET A 191 -6.44 -13.62 16.06
CA MET A 191 -5.62 -14.75 15.60
C MET A 191 -4.56 -15.15 16.62
N ALA A 192 -3.93 -14.19 17.30
CA ALA A 192 -2.95 -14.48 18.34
C ALA A 192 -3.59 -15.29 19.48
N ALA A 193 -4.76 -14.85 19.98
CA ALA A 193 -5.51 -15.57 21.01
C ALA A 193 -5.86 -17.00 20.59
N ASN A 194 -6.34 -17.18 19.36
CA ASN A 194 -6.80 -18.48 18.86
C ASN A 194 -5.64 -19.45 18.53
N LEU A 195 -4.52 -18.94 18.01
CA LEU A 195 -3.41 -19.78 17.55
C LEU A 195 -2.40 -20.12 18.65
N MET A 196 -2.28 -19.27 19.68
CA MET A 196 -1.17 -19.38 20.64
C MET A 196 -1.13 -20.74 21.35
N GLN A 197 -2.28 -21.22 21.86
CA GLN A 197 -2.33 -22.49 22.59
C GLN A 197 -1.95 -23.67 21.71
N VAL A 198 -2.42 -23.69 20.46
CA VAL A 198 -2.14 -24.76 19.50
C VAL A 198 -0.66 -24.78 19.10
N GLU A 199 -0.07 -23.61 18.81
CA GLU A 199 1.34 -23.50 18.43
C GLU A 199 2.27 -23.80 19.59
N LEU A 200 1.92 -23.37 20.81
CA LEU A 200 2.70 -23.66 22.01
C LEU A 200 2.74 -25.17 22.28
N ASN A 201 1.59 -25.83 22.25
CA ASN A 201 1.50 -27.28 22.42
C ASN A 201 2.32 -28.04 21.36
N ARG A 202 2.25 -27.60 20.09
CA ARG A 202 3.06 -28.18 19.01
C ARG A 202 4.55 -28.02 19.28
N ALA A 203 4.99 -26.81 19.64
CA ALA A 203 6.40 -26.52 19.86
C ALA A 203 6.96 -27.27 21.08
N ILE A 204 6.20 -27.36 22.18
CA ILE A 204 6.60 -28.13 23.37
C ILE A 204 6.76 -29.61 23.01
N ARG A 205 5.81 -30.21 22.27
CA ARG A 205 5.92 -31.61 21.83
C ARG A 205 7.16 -31.85 20.97
N ALA A 206 7.43 -30.95 20.02
CA ALA A 206 8.62 -31.04 19.16
C ALA A 206 9.91 -30.92 19.99
N ALA A 207 9.93 -30.02 20.98
CA ALA A 207 11.08 -29.82 21.84
C ALA A 207 11.35 -31.03 22.76
N ILE A 208 10.30 -31.65 23.31
CA ILE A 208 10.40 -32.90 24.08
C ILE A 208 10.94 -34.04 23.19
N ALA A 209 10.44 -34.16 21.95
CA ALA A 209 10.92 -35.18 21.01
C ALA A 209 12.41 -35.00 20.67
N SER A 210 12.88 -33.76 20.56
CA SER A 210 14.29 -33.43 20.28
C SER A 210 15.23 -33.55 21.48
N ALA A 211 14.70 -33.70 22.70
CA ALA A 211 15.46 -33.79 23.93
C ALA A 211 15.80 -35.23 24.35
N LYS A 212 15.42 -36.22 23.52
CA LYS A 212 15.78 -37.63 23.68
C LYS A 212 17.22 -37.90 23.27
#